data_AF-A0A7J7GSU2-F1
#
_entry.id   AF-A0A7J7GSU2-F1
#
_cell.length_a   1.000
_cell.length_b   1.000
_cell.length_c   1.000
_cell.angle_alpha   90.00
_cell.angle_beta   90.00
_cell.angle_gamma   90.00
#
_symmetry.space_group_name_H-M   'P 1'
#
loop_
_entity.id
_entity.type
_entity.pdbx_description
1 polymer ?
#
loop_
_entity_poly.entity_id
_entity_poly.type
_entity_poly.pdbx_seq_one_letter_code
_entity_poly.pdbx_strand_id
1 'polypeptide(L)' 'MLFPSIDMFRDALRDYVAQEGFQLVWEKNERTRISAHCGSQGCPWRIHAFLLPDGITFKIKTNAVKF' A
#
# COMPACT_ATOMS: atom_id res chain seq x y z
N MET A 1 -3.31 4.71 9.23
CA MET A 1 -3.88 5.60 8.21
C MET A 1 -5.06 4.90 7.56
N LEU A 2 -6.14 5.64 7.26
CA LEU A 2 -7.37 5.14 6.64
C LEU A 2 -7.54 5.83 5.28
N PHE A 3 -7.99 5.07 4.29
CA PHE A 3 -8.30 5.56 2.96
C PHE A 3 -9.77 5.23 2.67
N PRO A 4 -10.60 6.23 2.36
CA PRO A 4 -12.03 6.04 2.07
C PRO A 4 -12.31 5.16 0.84
N SER A 5 -11.32 4.97 -0.04
CA SER A 5 -11.42 4.09 -1.19
C SER A 5 -10.07 3.49 -1.57
N ILE A 6 -10.10 2.43 -2.37
CA ILE A 6 -8.89 1.81 -2.94
C ILE A 6 -8.15 2.76 -3.89
N ASP A 7 -8.87 3.63 -4.59
CA ASP A 7 -8.27 4.56 -5.55
C ASP A 7 -7.46 5.62 -4.83
N MET A 8 -8.00 6.20 -3.75
CA MET A 8 -7.26 7.14 -2.90
C MET A 8 -6.01 6.49 -2.29
N PHE A 9 -6.09 5.22 -1.90
CA PHE A 9 -4.92 4.47 -1.42
C PHE A 9 -3.86 4.31 -2.51
N ARG A 10 -4.27 3.94 -3.74
CA ARG A 10 -3.36 3.74 -4.87
C ARG A 10 -2.71 5.04 -5.33
N ASP A 11 -3.43 6.14 -5.33
CA ASP A 11 -2.90 7.43 -5.74
C ASP A 11 -1.90 7.97 -4.72
N ALA A 12 -2.23 7.95 -3.42
CA ALA A 12 -1.27 8.30 -2.37
C ALA A 12 -0.01 7.42 -2.41
N LEU A 13 -0.17 6.13 -2.73
CA LEU A 13 0.95 5.22 -2.88
C LEU A 13 1.81 5.54 -4.11
N ARG A 14 1.20 5.94 -5.23
CA ARG A 14 1.96 6.37 -6.42
C ARG A 14 2.76 7.63 -6.15
N ASP A 15 2.17 8.63 -5.48
CA ASP A 15 2.84 9.88 -5.14
C ASP A 15 4.05 9.63 -4.22
N TYR A 16 3.86 8.79 -3.21
CA TYR A 16 4.95 8.36 -2.32
C TYR A 16 6.09 7.67 -3.08
N VAL A 17 5.74 6.69 -3.93
CA VAL A 17 6.73 5.95 -4.73
C VAL A 17 7.49 6.88 -5.68
N ALA A 18 6.82 7.87 -6.27
CA ALA A 18 7.43 8.88 -7.13
C ALA A 18 8.38 9.80 -6.35
N GLN A 19 8.01 10.20 -5.13
CA GLN A 19 8.84 11.03 -4.26
C GLN A 19 10.10 10.28 -3.80
N GLU A 20 9.96 9.03 -3.36
CA GLU A 20 11.07 8.22 -2.84
C GLU A 20 11.95 7.64 -3.97
N GLY A 21 11.44 7.58 -5.20
CA GLY A 21 12.22 7.20 -6.37
C GLY A 21 12.51 5.71 -6.50
N PHE A 22 11.63 4.83 -5.98
CA PHE A 22 11.77 3.38 -6.16
C PHE A 22 10.67 2.80 -7.06
N GLN A 23 10.85 1.57 -7.55
CA GLN A 23 9.81 0.86 -8.29
C GLN A 23 8.91 0.10 -7.33
N LEU A 24 7.59 0.28 -7.43
CA LEU A 24 6.63 -0.48 -6.63
C LEU A 24 6.33 -1.85 -7.27
N VAL A 25 6.39 -2.90 -6.47
CA VAL A 25 5.99 -4.26 -6.86
C VAL A 25 4.78 -4.69 -6.05
N TRP A 26 3.68 -4.98 -6.75
CA TRP A 26 2.47 -5.52 -6.14
C TRP A 26 2.64 -7.01 -5.84
N GLU A 27 2.29 -7.41 -4.63
CA GLU A 27 2.13 -8.83 -4.30
C GLU A 27 0.77 -9.32 -4.80
N LYS A 28 0.59 -10.64 -4.95
CA LYS A 28 -0.63 -11.25 -5.50
C LYS A 28 -1.90 -10.61 -4.91
N ASN A 29 -2.86 -10.37 -5.81
CA ASN A 29 -4.04 -9.57 -5.54
C ASN A 29 -5.09 -10.38 -4.74
N GLU A 30 -5.20 -10.11 -3.45
CA GLU A 30 -6.34 -10.52 -2.63
C GLU A 30 -7.40 -9.39 -2.68
N ARG A 31 -8.68 -9.71 -2.96
CA ARG A 31 -9.73 -8.66 -3.11
C ARG A 31 -9.86 -7.73 -1.90
N THR A 32 -9.51 -8.22 -0.71
CA THR A 32 -9.67 -7.49 0.56
C THR A 32 -8.33 -7.09 1.18
N ARG A 33 -7.20 -7.44 0.55
CA ARG A 33 -5.87 -7.14 1.09
C ARG A 33 -4.93 -6.71 -0.01
N ILE A 34 -4.20 -5.66 0.28
CA ILE A 34 -3.23 -5.09 -0.63
C ILE A 34 -1.88 -5.18 0.05
N SER A 35 -0.92 -5.80 -0.63
CA SER A 35 0.46 -5.82 -0.20
C SER A 35 1.34 -5.41 -1.36
N ALA A 36 2.33 -4.55 -1.10
CA ALA A 36 3.30 -4.13 -2.09
C ALA A 36 4.65 -3.87 -1.41
N HIS A 37 5.72 -4.02 -2.16
CA HIS A 37 7.07 -3.79 -1.69
C HIS A 37 7.89 -3.03 -2.72
N CYS A 38 9.03 -2.53 -2.27
CA CYS A 38 10.00 -1.87 -3.10
C CYS A 38 10.76 -2.90 -3.95
N GLY A 39 10.82 -2.68 -5.26
CA GLY A 39 11.42 -3.60 -6.24
C GLY A 39 12.94 -3.60 -6.24
N SER A 40 13.58 -2.65 -5.56
CA SER A 40 15.04 -2.62 -5.43
C SER A 40 15.53 -3.77 -4.53
N GLN A 41 16.58 -4.46 -4.96
CA GLN A 41 17.16 -5.56 -4.19
C GLN A 41 17.59 -5.08 -2.79
N GLY A 42 17.18 -5.79 -1.74
CA GLY A 42 17.52 -5.47 -0.35
C GLY A 42 16.73 -4.31 0.26
N CYS A 43 15.76 -3.75 -0.47
CA CYS A 43 14.92 -2.67 0.03
C CYS A 43 13.95 -3.19 1.11
N PRO A 44 14.00 -2.66 2.35
CA PRO A 44 13.15 -3.15 3.44
C PRO A 44 11.72 -2.61 3.35
N TRP A 45 11.44 -1.71 2.41
CA TRP A 45 10.16 -1.03 2.32
C TRP A 45 9.06 -1.97 1.85
N ARG A 46 7.99 -2.08 2.65
CA ARG A 46 6.80 -2.88 2.36
C ARG A 46 5.58 -2.23 2.99
N ILE A 47 4.48 -2.23 2.24
CA ILE A 47 3.17 -1.77 2.69
C ILE A 47 2.18 -2.93 2.73
N HIS A 48 1.34 -2.92 3.76
CA HIS A 48 0.20 -3.83 3.90
C HIS A 48 -1.03 -3.01 4.25
N ALA A 49 -2.09 -3.17 3.46
CA ALA A 49 -3.39 -2.58 3.73
C ALA A 49 -4.49 -3.64 3.60
N PHE A 50 -5.60 -3.44 4.30
CA PHE A 50 -6.75 -4.33 4.25
C PHE A 50 -8.05 -3.54 4.23
N LEU A 51 -9.06 -4.11 3.59
CA LEU A 51 -10.42 -3.61 3.55
C LEU A 51 -11.07 -3.80 4.92
N LEU A 52 -11.72 -2.76 5.43
CA LEU A 52 -12.51 -2.81 6.64
C LEU A 52 -13.85 -3.52 6.40
N PRO A 53 -14.57 -3.94 7.45
CA PRO A 53 -15.87 -4.58 7.32
C PRO A 53 -16.94 -3.73 6.62
N ASP A 54 -16.73 -2.42 6.49
CA ASP A 54 -17.60 -1.50 5.75
C ASP A 54 -17.54 -1.72 4.22
N GLY A 55 -16.59 -2.52 3.74
CA GLY A 55 -16.47 -2.88 2.33
C GLY A 55 -15.89 -1.79 1.43
N ILE A 56 -15.49 -0.63 1.97
CA ILE A 56 -14.98 0.50 1.19
C ILE A 56 -13.67 1.07 1.72
N THR A 57 -13.47 1.07 3.04
CA THR A 57 -12.33 1.74 3.66
C THR A 57 -11.13 0.81 3.71
N PHE A 58 -9.98 1.27 3.21
CA PHE A 58 -8.71 0.57 3.36
C PHE A 58 -7.90 1.12 4.54
N LYS A 59 -7.39 0.23 5.37
CA LYS A 59 -6.54 0.55 6.51
C LYS A 59 -5.14 0.00 6.31
N ILE A 60 -4.11 0.84 6.46
CA ILE A 60 -2.73 0.37 6.53
C ILE A 60 -2.50 -0.36 7.87
N LYS A 61 -1.88 -1.53 7.82
CA LYS A 61 -1.39 -2.25 9.00
C LYS A 61 -0.27 -1.44 9.65
N THR A 62 -0.38 -1.19 10.96
CA THR A 62 0.51 -0.28 11.72
C THR A 62 2.00 -0.62 11.65
N ASN A 63 2.35 -1.88 11.40
CA ASN A 63 3.74 -2.35 11.32
C ASN A 63 4.28 -2.33 9.88
N ALA A 64 3.47 -1.90 8.91
CA ALA A 64 3.92 -1.66 7.55
C ALA A 64 4.53 -0.26 7.48
N VAL A 65 5.61 -0.10 6.71
CA VAL A 65 6.34 1.17 6.62
C VAL A 65 5.37 2.28 6.21
N LYS A 66 5.46 3.42 6.89
CA LYS A 66 4.51 4.54 6.76
C LYS A 66 4.84 5.39 5.53
N PHE A 67 3.79 5.98 4.97
CA PHE A 67 3.87 7.13 4.08
C PHE A 67 4.55 8.32 4.77
#